data_AF-A0A379KK60-F1
#
_entry.id   AF-A0A379KK60-F1
#
_cell.length_a   1.000
_cell.length_b   1.000
_cell.length_c   1.000
_cell.angle_alpha   90.00
_cell.angle_beta   90.00
_cell.angle_gamma   90.00
#
_symmetry.space_group_name_H-M   'P 1'
#
loop_
_entity.id
_entity.type
_entity.pdbx_description
1 polymer ?
#
loop_
_entity_poly.entity_id
_entity_poly.type
_entity_poly.pdbx_seq_one_letter_code
_entity_poly.pdbx_strand_id
1 'polypeptide(L)'
;MTTDDTHFTVGKTTFFQGEHQTHPLFRIEPGIPCRDAREQASELMGYVRELTIIGLMDEKPMMIWASHYLSAMAKALMDDAELGMTG
;
A
#
# COMPACT_ATOMS: atom_id res chain seq x y z
N MET A 1 12.87 -21.10 23.15
CA MET A 1 13.28 -20.06 22.18
C MET A 1 12.50 -20.33 20.92
N THR A 2 11.38 -19.64 20.73
CA THR A 2 10.76 -19.56 19.41
C THR A 2 11.70 -18.72 18.56
N THR A 3 12.23 -19.29 17.49
CA THR A 3 12.85 -18.48 16.43
C THR A 3 11.81 -17.45 16.02
N ASP A 4 12.15 -16.19 16.19
CA ASP A 4 11.34 -15.09 15.72
C ASP A 4 11.47 -15.10 14.19
N ASP A 5 10.57 -15.81 13.50
CA ASP A 5 10.45 -15.81 12.05
C ASP A 5 9.86 -14.46 11.61
N THR A 6 10.59 -13.40 11.93
CA THR A 6 10.26 -12.05 11.52
C THR A 6 10.63 -11.93 10.06
N HIS A 7 9.60 -11.94 9.23
CA HIS A 7 9.71 -11.62 7.80
C HIS A 7 9.81 -10.11 7.60
N PHE A 8 10.51 -9.71 6.54
CA PHE A 8 10.71 -8.31 6.21
C PHE A 8 10.35 -8.03 4.75
N THR A 9 9.89 -6.82 4.47
CA THR A 9 9.72 -6.31 3.11
C THR A 9 11.01 -6.49 2.31
N VAL A 10 10.88 -6.84 1.04
CA VAL A 10 12.00 -7.13 0.13
C VAL A 10 12.39 -5.93 -0.73
N GLY A 11 11.51 -4.92 -0.83
CA GLY A 11 11.72 -3.69 -1.58
C GLY A 11 11.78 -3.90 -3.10
N LYS A 12 10.98 -4.84 -3.62
CA LYS A 12 10.91 -5.17 -5.05
C LYS A 12 9.63 -4.64 -5.71
N THR A 13 8.59 -4.38 -4.93
CA THR A 13 7.33 -3.86 -5.45
C THR A 13 7.43 -2.35 -5.67
N THR A 14 7.00 -1.93 -6.86
CA THR A 14 6.92 -0.53 -7.27
C THR A 14 5.48 -0.15 -7.59
N PHE A 15 5.13 1.12 -7.47
CA PHE A 15 3.84 1.62 -7.92
C PHE A 15 3.95 2.95 -8.65
N PHE A 16 2.99 3.17 -9.54
CA PHE A 16 2.95 4.29 -10.48
C PHE A 16 1.98 5.36 -9.97
N GLN A 17 2.28 6.63 -10.23
CA GLN A 17 1.34 7.73 -10.01
C GLN A 17 0.94 8.36 -11.34
N GLY A 18 -0.36 8.45 -11.59
CA GLY A 18 -0.96 9.17 -12.70
C GLY A 18 -1.39 8.27 -13.86
N GLU A 19 -2.40 8.74 -14.58
CA GLU A 19 -2.88 8.09 -15.80
C GLU A 19 -1.79 8.19 -16.89
N HIS A 20 -1.53 7.09 -17.62
CA HIS A 20 -0.50 6.96 -18.66
C HIS A 20 0.98 7.11 -18.22
N GLN A 21 1.26 7.08 -16.92
CA GLN A 21 2.65 7.06 -16.44
C GLN A 21 3.18 5.61 -16.35
N THR A 22 4.24 5.32 -17.12
CA THR A 22 4.88 3.99 -17.14
C THR A 22 6.13 3.91 -16.27
N HIS A 23 6.57 5.02 -15.67
CA HIS A 23 7.78 5.07 -14.87
C HIS A 23 7.45 4.90 -13.39
N PRO A 24 8.04 3.90 -12.70
CA PRO A 24 7.82 3.74 -11.27
C PRO A 24 8.46 4.91 -10.52
N LEU A 25 7.65 5.68 -9.79
CA LEU A 25 8.12 6.82 -8.99
C LEU A 25 8.41 6.42 -7.55
N PHE A 26 7.75 5.37 -7.06
CA PHE A 26 7.85 4.91 -5.68
C PHE A 26 8.08 3.41 -5.63
N ARG A 27 8.78 2.99 -4.57
CA ARG A 27 9.13 1.61 -4.27
C ARG A 27 8.96 1.37 -2.78
N ILE A 28 8.58 0.16 -2.40
CA ILE A 28 8.55 -0.23 -1.00
C ILE A 28 9.99 -0.26 -0.46
N GLU A 29 10.17 0.24 0.76
CA GLU A 29 11.47 0.19 1.44
C GLU A 29 11.70 -1.21 2.02
N PRO A 30 12.84 -1.87 1.75
CA PRO A 30 13.14 -3.18 2.32
C PRO A 30 13.46 -3.10 3.82
N GLY A 31 13.36 -4.24 4.51
CA GLY A 31 13.79 -4.35 5.91
C GLY A 31 12.76 -3.86 6.94
N ILE A 32 11.51 -3.64 6.52
CA ILE A 32 10.39 -3.32 7.42
C ILE A 32 9.72 -4.65 7.82
N PRO A 33 9.43 -4.89 9.11
CA PRO A 33 8.70 -6.10 9.52
C PRO A 33 7.40 -6.26 8.74
N CYS A 34 7.16 -7.44 8.15
CA CYS A 34 5.99 -7.70 7.32
C CYS A 34 4.67 -7.52 8.09
N ARG A 35 4.69 -7.75 9.41
CA ARG A 35 3.55 -7.48 10.29
C ARG A 35 3.19 -5.98 10.26
N ASP A 36 4.18 -5.12 10.46
CA ASP A 36 4.00 -3.66 10.50
C ASP A 36 3.58 -3.13 9.12
N ALA A 37 4.20 -3.66 8.05
CA ALA A 37 3.81 -3.34 6.68
C ALA A 37 2.33 -3.68 6.40
N ARG A 38 1.86 -4.85 6.84
CA ARG A 38 0.46 -5.27 6.69
C ARG A 38 -0.52 -4.48 7.55
N GLU A 39 -0.10 -4.10 8.76
CA GLU A 39 -0.86 -3.22 9.66
C GLU A 39 -1.05 -1.84 9.02
N GLN A 40 0.04 -1.24 8.51
CA GLN A 40 -0.01 0.03 7.79
C GLN A 40 -0.86 -0.04 6.52
N ALA A 41 -0.77 -1.12 5.74
CA ALA A 41 -1.63 -1.33 4.58
C ALA A 41 -3.12 -1.39 4.96
N SER A 42 -3.45 -1.97 6.11
CA SER A 42 -4.83 -2.05 6.62
C SER A 42 -5.36 -0.67 7.01
N GLU A 43 -4.54 0.16 7.66
CA GLU A 43 -4.90 1.55 7.97
C GLU A 43 -5.17 2.38 6.71
N LEU A 44 -4.30 2.25 5.71
CA LEU A 44 -4.47 2.92 4.41
C LEU A 44 -5.81 2.53 3.77
N MET A 45 -6.19 1.25 3.81
CA MET A 45 -7.47 0.78 3.29
C MET A 45 -8.67 1.32 4.10
N GLY A 46 -8.49 1.61 5.39
CA GLY A 46 -9.46 2.34 6.20
C GLY A 46 -9.73 3.74 5.63
N TYR A 47 -8.68 4.51 5.37
CA TYR A 47 -8.80 5.85 4.76
C TYR A 47 -9.37 5.80 3.34
N VAL A 48 -8.97 4.80 2.54
CA VAL A 48 -9.53 4.58 1.19
C VAL A 48 -11.05 4.47 1.25
N ARG A 49 -11.58 3.67 2.19
CA ARG A 49 -13.02 3.49 2.36
C ARG A 49 -13.72 4.80 2.68
N GLU A 50 -13.21 5.53 3.67
CA GLU A 50 -13.81 6.81 4.08
C GLU A 50 -13.78 7.85 2.96
N LEU A 51 -12.62 8.05 2.33
CA LEU A 51 -12.45 9.01 1.23
C LEU A 51 -13.31 8.66 0.02
N THR A 52 -13.49 7.38 -0.28
CA THR A 52 -14.36 6.93 -1.38
C THR A 52 -15.82 7.25 -1.08
N ILE A 53 -16.29 6.98 0.15
CA ILE A 53 -17.67 7.27 0.56
C ILE A 53 -17.93 8.78 0.54
N ILE A 54 -17.06 9.57 1.19
CA ILE A 54 -17.22 11.04 1.24
C ILE A 54 -17.09 11.64 -0.16
N GLY A 55 -16.11 11.19 -0.94
CA GLY A 55 -15.89 11.66 -2.31
C GLY A 55 -17.09 11.42 -3.22
N LEU A 56 -17.76 10.28 -3.06
CA LEU A 56 -18.98 9.96 -3.80
C LEU A 56 -20.19 10.76 -3.30
N MET A 57 -20.40 10.86 -1.99
CA MET A 57 -21.57 11.52 -1.41
C MET A 57 -21.55 13.05 -1.61
N ASP A 58 -20.38 13.67 -1.51
CA ASP A 58 -20.22 15.12 -1.60
C ASP A 58 -19.80 15.60 -3.00
N GLU A 59 -19.78 14.71 -4.01
CA GLU A 59 -19.29 14.99 -5.36
C GLU A 59 -17.89 15.64 -5.37
N LYS A 60 -16.98 15.12 -4.54
CA LYS A 60 -15.60 15.60 -4.40
C LYS A 60 -14.63 14.67 -5.15
N PRO A 61 -14.41 14.87 -6.47
CA PRO A 61 -13.57 13.97 -7.27
C PRO A 61 -12.13 13.89 -6.76
N MET A 62 -11.60 14.94 -6.14
CA MET A 62 -10.27 14.91 -5.55
C MET A 62 -10.12 13.87 -4.43
N MET A 63 -11.17 13.61 -3.65
CA MET A 63 -11.16 12.58 -2.60
C MET A 63 -11.17 11.17 -3.21
N ILE A 64 -11.89 10.98 -4.31
CA ILE A 64 -11.89 9.73 -5.07
C ILE A 64 -10.51 9.46 -5.67
N TRP A 65 -9.87 10.49 -6.25
CA TRP A 65 -8.50 10.33 -6.75
C TRP A 65 -7.50 10.05 -5.63
N ALA A 66 -7.63 10.71 -4.48
CA ALA A 66 -6.80 10.41 -3.32
C ALA A 66 -6.99 8.96 -2.84
N SER A 67 -8.22 8.46 -2.76
CA SER A 67 -8.50 7.07 -2.38
C SER A 67 -7.93 6.08 -3.39
N HIS A 68 -7.98 6.39 -4.69
CA HIS A 68 -7.35 5.59 -5.73
C HIS A 68 -5.83 5.46 -5.53
N TYR A 69 -5.13 6.57 -5.26
CA TYR A 69 -3.68 6.55 -5.01
C TYR A 69 -3.32 5.79 -3.73
N LEU A 70 -4.07 6.02 -2.64
CA LEU A 70 -3.85 5.31 -1.37
C LEU A 70 -4.10 3.81 -1.50
N SER A 71 -5.08 3.40 -2.31
CA SER A 71 -5.33 1.97 -2.62
C SER A 71 -4.15 1.33 -3.32
N ALA A 72 -3.55 2.03 -4.29
CA ALA A 72 -2.37 1.54 -5.00
C ALA A 72 -1.15 1.39 -4.07
N MET A 73 -0.96 2.35 -3.15
CA MET A 73 0.08 2.28 -2.11
C MET A 73 -0.13 1.09 -1.17
N ALA A 74 -1.34 0.92 -0.64
CA ALA A 74 -1.68 -0.19 0.25
C ALA A 74 -1.46 -1.54 -0.42
N LYS A 75 -1.86 -1.67 -1.68
CA LYS A 75 -1.63 -2.87 -2.49
C LYS A 75 -0.14 -3.15 -2.67
N ALA A 76 0.64 -2.16 -3.05
CA ALA A 76 2.09 -2.33 -3.26
C ALA A 76 2.79 -2.78 -1.98
N LEU A 77 2.41 -2.21 -0.84
CA LEU A 77 2.96 -2.57 0.48
C LEU A 77 2.59 -4.00 0.88
N MET A 78 1.34 -4.41 0.65
CA MET A 78 0.88 -5.77 0.93
C MET A 78 1.55 -6.81 0.02
N ASP A 79 1.67 -6.50 -1.28
CA ASP A 79 2.33 -7.38 -2.25
C ASP A 79 3.82 -7.57 -1.91
N ASP A 80 4.55 -6.52 -1.49
CA ASP A 80 5.94 -6.64 -1.07
C ASP A 80 6.14 -7.40 0.25
N ALA A 81 5.22 -7.22 1.20
CA ALA A 81 5.23 -7.98 2.44
C ALA A 81 4.99 -9.48 2.19
N GLU A 82 4.11 -9.82 1.24
CA GLU A 82 3.87 -11.21 0.81
C GLU A 82 5.12 -11.83 0.17
N LEU A 83 5.86 -11.06 -0.64
CA LEU A 83 7.14 -11.50 -1.18
C LEU A 83 8.17 -11.78 -0.08
N GLY A 84 8.17 -11.00 1.01
CA GLY A 84 9.03 -11.23 2.18
C GLY A 84 8.65 -12.42 3.05
N MET A 85 7.40 -12.89 2.96
CA MET A 85 6.92 -14.08 3.67
C MET A 85 7.09 -15.37 2.86
N THR A 86 7.18 -15.27 1.53
CA THR A 86 7.27 -16.42 0.61
C THR A 86 8.69 -16.69 0.10
N GLY A 87 9.63 -15.75 0.30
CA GLY A 87 11.05 -15.88 -0.06
C GLY A 87 11.92 -16.29 1.11
#